data_AF-A0A7C3XC93-F1
#
_entry.id   AF-A0A7C3XC93-F1
#
_cell.length_a   1.000
_cell.length_b   1.000
_cell.length_c   1.000
_cell.angle_alpha   90.00
_cell.angle_beta   90.00
_cell.angle_gamma   90.00
#
_symmetry.space_group_name_H-M   'P 1'
#
loop_
_entity.id
_entity.type
_entity.pdbx_description
1 polymer ?
#
loop_
_entity_poly.entity_id
_entity_poly.type
_entity_poly.pdbx_seq_one_letter_code
_entity_poly.pdbx_strand_id
1 'polypeptide(L)'
;ALRDLQKDYPQMGEVRGMGLMDAVEFVVPGTNKEPNVAFAKKVIGECIKNKMLILGCGYYDNCVRFLPALNISDADLDTAINIFSDAVRAAAAS
;
A
#
# COMPACT_ATOMS: atom_id res chain seq x y z
N ALA A 1 -7.67 -7.77 5.73
CA ALA A 1 -7.49 -6.32 5.52
C ALA A 1 -6.82 -6.01 4.16
N LEU A 2 -5.48 -5.99 4.03
CA LEU A 2 -4.82 -5.60 2.77
C LEU A 2 -5.20 -6.48 1.57
N ARG A 3 -5.31 -7.80 1.78
CA ARG A 3 -5.78 -8.75 0.75
C ARG A 3 -7.25 -8.57 0.39
N ASP A 4 -8.05 -7.99 1.28
CA ASP A 4 -9.45 -7.70 0.99
C ASP A 4 -9.55 -6.42 0.17
N LEU A 5 -8.81 -5.37 0.56
CA LEU A 5 -8.65 -4.15 -0.23
C LEU A 5 -8.16 -4.45 -1.65
N GLN A 6 -7.23 -5.38 -1.81
CA GLN A 6 -6.71 -5.82 -3.11
C GLN A 6 -7.82 -6.26 -4.08
N LYS A 7 -8.92 -6.84 -3.59
CA LYS A 7 -10.02 -7.33 -4.44
C LYS A 7 -10.77 -6.19 -5.12
N ASP A 8 -10.77 -5.00 -4.50
CA ASP A 8 -11.54 -3.84 -4.96
C ASP A 8 -10.72 -2.91 -5.87
N TYR A 9 -9.38 -3.01 -5.84
CA TYR A 9 -8.46 -2.12 -6.55
C TYR A 9 -7.52 -2.89 -7.48
N PRO A 10 -7.80 -2.93 -8.81
CA PRO A 10 -6.97 -3.69 -9.77
C PRO A 10 -5.54 -3.17 -9.92
N GLN A 11 -5.24 -1.97 -9.40
CA GLN A 11 -3.88 -1.45 -9.29
C GLN A 11 -3.04 -2.23 -8.26
N MET A 12 -3.64 -2.94 -7.30
CA MET A 12 -2.94 -3.77 -6.31
C MET A 12 -2.68 -5.17 -6.89
N GLY A 13 -1.49 -5.37 -7.45
CA GLY A 13 -1.13 -6.61 -8.13
C GLY A 13 -0.91 -7.78 -7.19
N GLU A 14 -0.19 -7.56 -6.09
CA GLU A 14 0.08 -8.60 -5.10
C GLU A 14 0.21 -8.01 -3.69
N VAL A 15 -0.35 -8.71 -2.70
CA VAL A 15 -0.05 -8.51 -1.28
C VAL A 15 0.71 -9.73 -0.78
N ARG A 16 1.92 -9.54 -0.25
CA ARG A 16 2.80 -10.63 0.23
C ARG A 16 3.52 -10.24 1.51
N GLY A 17 3.90 -11.24 2.31
CA GLY A 17 4.60 -11.02 3.57
C GLY A 17 4.13 -11.96 4.67
N MET A 18 4.63 -11.73 5.88
CA MET A 18 4.33 -12.52 7.06
C MET A 18 4.46 -11.68 8.33
N GLY A 19 3.46 -11.78 9.22
CA GLY A 19 3.43 -11.04 10.49
C GLY A 19 3.34 -9.53 10.25
N LEU A 20 4.20 -8.76 10.93
CA LEU A 20 4.28 -7.30 10.78
C LEU A 20 5.21 -6.85 9.64
N MET A 21 5.54 -7.74 8.71
CA MET A 21 6.33 -7.43 7.53
C MET A 21 5.53 -7.83 6.28
N ASP A 22 4.76 -6.89 5.76
CA ASP A 22 3.96 -7.04 4.55
C ASP A 22 4.35 -6.04 3.48
N ALA A 23 4.17 -6.41 2.22
CA ALA A 23 4.38 -5.57 1.05
C ALA A 23 3.16 -5.62 0.13
N VAL A 24 2.81 -4.46 -0.41
CA VAL A 24 1.81 -4.29 -1.45
C VAL A 24 2.52 -3.85 -2.72
N GLU A 25 2.35 -4.61 -3.78
CA GLU A 25 2.86 -4.32 -5.11
C GLU A 25 1.79 -3.67 -5.98
N PHE A 26 2.16 -2.57 -6.64
CA PHE A 26 1.28 -1.86 -7.56
C PHE A 26 1.64 -2.11 -9.02
N VAL A 27 0.62 -2.37 -9.83
CA VAL A 27 0.73 -2.68 -11.26
C VAL A 27 -0.22 -1.84 -12.09
N VAL A 28 0.00 -1.79 -13.39
CA VAL A 28 -0.89 -1.13 -14.35
C VAL A 28 -2.09 -2.07 -14.61
N PRO A 29 -3.34 -1.65 -14.36
CA PRO A 29 -4.50 -2.50 -14.62
C PRO A 29 -4.59 -2.96 -16.09
N GLY A 30 -4.95 -4.22 -16.30
CA GLY A 30 -5.13 -4.80 -17.64
C GLY A 30 -3.85 -5.19 -18.38
N THR A 31 -2.67 -5.00 -17.77
CA THR A 31 -1.39 -5.45 -18.34
C THR A 31 -0.93 -6.77 -17.71
N ASN A 32 0.17 -7.33 -18.23
CA ASN A 32 0.83 -8.49 -17.62
C ASN A 32 1.69 -8.08 -16.41
N LYS A 33 1.04 -7.52 -15.37
CA LYS A 33 1.67 -7.04 -14.13
C LYS A 33 2.81 -6.03 -14.35
N GLU A 34 2.64 -5.12 -15.32
CA GLU A 34 3.61 -4.05 -15.52
C GLU A 34 3.70 -3.16 -14.26
N PRO A 35 4.91 -2.88 -13.73
CA PRO A 35 5.08 -2.08 -12.51
C PRO A 35 4.48 -0.67 -12.62
N ASN A 36 3.73 -0.24 -11.60
CA ASN A 36 3.11 1.09 -11.58
C ASN A 36 3.70 2.00 -10.49
N VAL A 37 4.88 2.54 -10.80
CA VAL A 37 5.66 3.42 -9.91
C VAL A 37 4.91 4.72 -9.58
N ALA A 38 4.21 5.28 -10.57
CA ALA A 38 3.46 6.52 -10.40
C ALA A 38 2.33 6.34 -9.38
N PHE A 39 1.59 5.23 -9.46
CA PHE A 39 0.55 4.91 -8.50
C PHE A 39 1.12 4.66 -7.10
N ALA A 40 2.23 3.91 -6.99
CA ALA A 40 2.90 3.71 -5.70
C ALA A 40 3.28 5.04 -5.04
N LYS A 41 3.89 5.96 -5.80
CA LYS A 41 4.25 7.32 -5.32
C LYS A 41 3.04 8.14 -4.91
N LYS A 42 1.92 8.06 -5.65
CA LYS A 42 0.66 8.71 -5.27
C LYS A 42 0.15 8.18 -3.94
N VAL A 43 0.07 6.86 -3.76
CA VAL A 43 -0.38 6.24 -2.51
C VAL A 43 0.50 6.66 -1.33
N ILE A 44 1.83 6.63 -1.49
CA ILE A 44 2.77 7.10 -0.45
C ILE A 44 2.51 8.57 -0.13
N GLY A 45 2.33 9.41 -1.14
CA GLY A 45 2.02 10.84 -0.96
C GLY A 45 0.73 11.06 -0.18
N GLU A 46 -0.34 10.33 -0.48
CA GLU A 46 -1.60 10.40 0.26
C GLU A 46 -1.45 9.89 1.70
N CYS A 47 -0.66 8.85 1.95
CA CYS A 47 -0.36 8.40 3.32
C CYS A 47 0.34 9.49 4.13
N ILE A 48 1.38 10.13 3.55
CA ILE A 48 2.14 11.19 4.20
C ILE A 48 1.26 12.41 4.50
N LYS A 49 0.38 12.82 3.56
CA LYS A 49 -0.60 13.89 3.79
C LYS A 49 -1.51 13.60 4.98
N ASN A 50 -1.84 12.33 5.19
CA ASN A 50 -2.64 11.84 6.31
C ASN A 50 -1.80 11.45 7.53
N LYS A 51 -0.59 12.00 7.67
CA LYS A 51 0.32 11.83 8.82
C LYS A 51 0.81 10.40 9.06
N MET A 52 0.76 9.53 8.03
CA MET A 52 1.33 8.19 8.08
C MET A 52 2.59 8.11 7.23
N LEU A 53 3.73 7.87 7.86
CA LEU A 53 4.97 7.58 7.15
C LEU A 53 4.98 6.11 6.69
N ILE A 54 5.10 5.90 5.38
CA ILE A 54 5.24 4.58 4.77
C ILE A 54 6.35 4.63 3.73
N LEU A 55 7.08 3.53 3.59
CA LEU A 55 8.25 3.46 2.71
C LEU A 55 7.92 2.71 1.42
N GLY A 56 8.33 3.29 0.30
CA GLY A 56 8.45 2.57 -0.97
C GLY A 56 9.56 1.53 -0.91
N CYS A 57 9.45 0.49 -1.73
CA CYS A 57 10.44 -0.57 -1.88
C CYS A 57 10.28 -1.32 -3.21
N GLY A 58 11.08 -2.37 -3.39
CA GLY A 58 11.07 -3.23 -4.57
C GLY A 58 12.06 -2.76 -5.63
N TYR A 59 12.41 -3.64 -6.57
CA TYR A 59 13.39 -3.34 -7.62
C TYR A 59 12.93 -2.23 -8.56
N TYR A 60 11.63 -2.15 -8.82
CA TYR A 60 11.03 -1.15 -9.71
C TYR A 60 10.43 0.05 -8.96
N ASP A 61 10.62 0.17 -7.63
CA ASP A 61 9.98 1.21 -6.79
C ASP A 61 8.43 1.25 -6.89
N ASN A 62 7.81 0.13 -7.24
CA ASN A 62 6.35 -0.01 -7.37
C ASN A 62 5.69 -0.67 -6.16
N CYS A 63 6.45 -0.96 -5.10
CA CYS A 63 5.91 -1.58 -3.89
C CYS A 63 5.94 -0.60 -2.71
N VAL A 64 5.08 -0.84 -1.73
CA VAL A 64 5.12 -0.23 -0.41
C VAL A 64 5.17 -1.33 0.65
N ARG A 65 5.90 -1.10 1.74
CA ARG A 65 6.03 -2.10 2.82
C ARG A 65 5.52 -1.56 4.16
N PHE A 66 4.74 -2.41 4.83
CA PHE A 66 4.41 -2.29 6.23
C PHE A 66 5.53 -2.93 7.05
N LEU A 67 6.18 -2.11 7.87
CA LEU A 67 7.22 -2.49 8.83
C LEU A 67 7.09 -1.59 10.06
N PRO A 68 5.97 -1.66 10.80
CA PRO A 68 5.82 -0.92 12.05
C PRO A 68 6.78 -1.44 13.12
N ALA A 69 6.89 -0.70 14.23
CA ALA A 69 7.55 -1.19 15.42
C ALA A 69 6.84 -2.46 15.94
N LEU A 70 7.60 -3.43 16.47
CA LEU A 70 7.05 -4.72 16.93
C LEU A 70 6.12 -4.60 18.14
N ASN A 71 6.15 -3.47 18.84
CA ASN A 71 5.28 -3.14 19.97
C ASN A 71 4.11 -2.23 19.58
N ILE A 72 3.78 -2.14 18.27
CA ILE A 72 2.61 -1.39 17.80
C ILE A 72 1.33 -1.93 18.46
N SER A 73 0.43 -1.02 18.83
CA SER A 73 -0.88 -1.40 19.35
C SER A 73 -1.81 -1.80 18.20
N ASP A 74 -2.79 -2.68 18.47
CA ASP A 74 -3.79 -3.04 17.47
C ASP A 74 -4.58 -1.81 16.98
N ALA A 75 -4.84 -0.85 17.86
CA ALA A 75 -5.53 0.40 17.50
C ALA A 75 -4.72 1.29 16.54
N ASP A 76 -3.41 1.40 16.74
CA ASP A 76 -2.53 2.13 15.82
C ASP A 76 -2.40 1.39 14.49
N LEU A 77 -2.35 0.07 14.51
CA LEU A 77 -2.33 -0.76 13.31
C LEU A 77 -3.62 -0.58 12.50
N ASP A 78 -4.78 -0.64 13.14
CA ASP A 78 -6.07 -0.40 12.50
C ASP A 78 -6.15 1.01 11.89
N THR A 79 -5.65 2.01 12.63
CA THR A 79 -5.55 3.39 12.12
C THR A 79 -4.67 3.47 10.88
N ALA A 80 -3.50 2.83 10.89
CA ALA A 80 -2.60 2.79 9.74
C ALA A 80 -3.23 2.11 8.52
N ILE A 81 -3.94 1.00 8.72
CA ILE A 81 -4.65 0.28 7.65
C ILE A 81 -5.79 1.12 7.07
N ASN A 82 -6.52 1.86 7.90
CA ASN A 82 -7.58 2.76 7.44
C ASN A 82 -6.99 3.90 6.59
N ILE A 83 -5.94 4.57 7.08
CA ILE A 83 -5.25 5.62 6.33
C ILE A 83 -4.73 5.08 4.99
N PHE A 84 -4.13 3.89 4.98
CA PHE A 84 -3.65 3.27 3.75
C PHE A 84 -4.79 2.98 2.77
N SER A 85 -5.91 2.45 3.26
CA SER A 85 -7.07 2.13 2.43
C SER A 85 -7.66 3.37 1.78
N ASP A 86 -7.77 4.46 2.53
CA ASP A 86 -8.21 5.76 2.00
C ASP A 86 -7.21 6.35 1.02
N ALA A 87 -5.90 6.20 1.26
CA ALA A 87 -4.85 6.62 0.34
C ALA A 87 -4.90 5.88 -1.00
N VAL A 88 -5.13 4.55 -0.99
CA VAL A 88 -5.33 3.77 -2.21
C VAL A 88 -6.57 4.23 -2.97
N ARG A 89 -7.69 4.44 -2.25
CA ARG A 89 -8.93 4.95 -2.85
C ARG A 89 -8.73 6.32 -3.50
N ALA A 90 -8.07 7.25 -2.80
CA ALA A 90 -7.79 8.59 -3.31
C ALA A 90 -6.89 8.55 -4.55
N ALA A 91 -5.83 7.73 -4.52
CA ALA A 91 -4.94 7.57 -5.66
C ALA A 91 -5.65 6.95 -6.89
N ALA A 92 -6.62 6.05 -6.67
CA ALA A 92 -7.42 5.44 -7.73
C ALA A 92 -8.49 6.36 -8.33
N ALA A 93 -8.96 7.36 -7.58
CA ALA A 93 -9.92 8.35 -8.05
C ALA A 93 -9.30 9.50 -8.87
N SER A 94 -7.96 9.56 -8.95
CA SER A 94 -7.17 10.63 -9.59
C SER A 94 -6.42 10.21 -10.85
#